data_AF-A0A961C1Y8-F1
#
_entry.id   AF-A0A961C1Y8-F1
#
_cell.length_a   1.000
_cell.length_b   1.000
_cell.length_c   1.000
_cell.angle_alpha   90.00
_cell.angle_beta   90.00
_cell.angle_gamma   90.00
#
_symmetry.space_group_name_H-M   'P 1'
#
loop_
_entity.id
_entity.type
_entity.pdbx_description
1 polymer ?
#
loop_
_entity_poly.entity_id
_entity_poly.type
_entity_poly.pdbx_seq_one_letter_code
_entity_poly.pdbx_strand_id
1 'polypeptide(L)'
;DVWWEGMTKDAPAHLTDWKRRDWTPDSEEKAAHPNARFTTPAKQCPMMAPEYDAPNGVPIDAFLFGGRRAGTVPLVYQSRDWNHGTFVGTILSSETTAAAAGAVGVVRRDPMAMLPFIGYNAADYVQHWINIGKTHGEEGLPKIFQVNWFRKDENGKFVWPGFGDNVRVLKWVIDRLEGKAEGVETPVGIMPKPEELDVTGLDLTPEQVATAVEYDEAGWKNEIPMIEEWLGKFGEKLPQELKDEFEGLKKRVGA
;
A
#
# COMPACT_ATOMS: atom_id res chain seq x y z
N ASP A 1 32.91 10.39 3.36
CA ASP A 1 31.49 10.59 3.03
C ASP A 1 30.76 9.25 3.13
N VAL A 2 29.44 9.22 2.95
CA VAL A 2 28.63 7.98 2.91
C VAL A 2 28.20 7.66 1.47
N TRP A 3 27.98 6.38 1.18
CA TRP A 3 27.40 5.92 -0.08
C TRP A 3 26.55 4.68 0.14
N TRP A 4 25.50 4.51 -0.67
CA TRP A 4 24.68 3.30 -0.74
C TRP A 4 24.20 3.07 -2.17
N GLU A 5 23.73 1.87 -2.46
CA GLU A 5 23.25 1.50 -3.80
C GLU A 5 22.11 2.43 -4.25
N GLY A 6 22.29 3.05 -5.43
CA GLY A 6 21.30 3.97 -6.02
C GLY A 6 21.39 5.42 -5.53
N MET A 7 22.36 5.78 -4.68
CA MET A 7 22.59 7.17 -4.27
C MET A 7 23.02 8.08 -5.43
N THR A 8 23.82 7.55 -6.34
CA THR A 8 24.36 8.26 -7.52
C THR A 8 24.11 7.43 -8.77
N LYS A 9 24.14 8.09 -9.94
CA LYS A 9 24.02 7.39 -11.24
C LYS A 9 25.14 6.36 -11.42
N ASP A 10 26.37 6.80 -11.17
CA ASP A 10 27.56 5.96 -11.26
C ASP A 10 28.10 5.73 -9.85
N ALA A 11 28.46 4.48 -9.55
CA ALA A 11 29.07 4.13 -8.27
C ALA A 11 30.52 4.67 -8.19
N PRO A 12 30.99 5.10 -7.00
CA PRO A 12 32.39 5.48 -6.80
C PRO A 12 33.34 4.32 -7.14
N ALA A 13 34.50 4.65 -7.71
CA ALA A 13 35.49 3.64 -8.14
C ALA A 13 36.03 2.79 -6.96
N HIS A 14 36.04 3.37 -5.76
CA HIS A 14 36.47 2.69 -4.54
C HIS A 14 35.70 3.23 -3.33
N LEU A 15 35.34 2.33 -2.42
CA LEU A 15 34.70 2.58 -1.13
C LEU A 15 35.27 1.63 -0.07
N THR A 16 34.90 1.88 1.18
CA THR A 16 34.93 0.88 2.24
C THR A 16 33.50 0.39 2.48
N ASP A 17 33.25 -0.91 2.38
CA ASP A 17 31.92 -1.47 2.60
C ASP A 17 31.51 -1.46 4.08
N TRP A 18 30.25 -1.79 4.34
CA TRP A 18 29.68 -1.90 5.69
C TRP A 18 30.34 -2.98 6.57
N LYS A 19 31.11 -3.92 5.99
CA LYS A 19 31.93 -4.93 6.68
C LYS A 19 33.37 -4.47 6.88
N ARG A 20 33.71 -3.22 6.54
CA ARG A 20 35.04 -2.61 6.63
C ARG A 20 36.08 -3.21 5.68
N ARG A 21 35.66 -3.73 4.53
CA ARG A 21 36.54 -4.23 3.47
C ARG A 21 36.63 -3.19 2.34
N ASP A 22 37.68 -3.27 1.53
CA ASP A 22 37.73 -2.54 0.25
C ASP A 22 36.58 -2.99 -0.64
N TRP A 23 35.92 -2.03 -1.28
CA TRP A 23 34.82 -2.25 -2.21
C TRP A 23 35.04 -1.47 -3.49
N THR A 24 34.72 -2.10 -4.62
CA THR A 24 34.67 -1.49 -5.94
C THR A 24 33.35 -1.88 -6.60
N PRO A 25 32.93 -1.21 -7.69
CA PRO A 25 31.72 -1.61 -8.43
C PRO A 25 31.72 -3.07 -8.93
N ASP A 26 32.89 -3.71 -9.03
CA ASP A 26 33.04 -5.11 -9.44
C ASP A 26 32.92 -6.11 -8.26
N SER A 27 32.73 -5.62 -7.04
CA SER A 27 32.60 -6.46 -5.84
C SER A 27 31.27 -7.23 -5.83
N GLU A 28 31.29 -8.51 -5.43
CA GLU A 28 30.09 -9.36 -5.42
C GLU A 28 29.04 -8.92 -4.40
N GLU A 29 29.47 -8.30 -3.30
CA GLU A 29 28.61 -7.85 -2.22
C GLU A 29 28.30 -6.35 -2.33
N LYS A 30 27.14 -5.94 -1.79
CA LYS A 30 26.75 -4.53 -1.69
C LYS A 30 27.67 -3.74 -0.75
N ALA A 31 27.94 -2.48 -1.10
CA ALA A 31 28.71 -1.55 -0.29
C ALA A 31 27.99 -1.20 1.01
N ALA A 32 26.66 -0.99 0.95
CA ALA A 32 25.82 -0.78 2.13
C ALA A 32 25.01 -2.04 2.45
N HIS A 33 24.77 -2.28 3.75
CA HIS A 33 23.83 -3.33 4.16
C HIS A 33 22.43 -3.03 3.58
N PRO A 34 21.65 -4.00 3.07
CA PRO A 34 20.32 -3.75 2.50
C PRO A 34 19.30 -3.10 3.46
N ASN A 35 19.56 -3.20 4.77
CA ASN A 35 18.79 -2.55 5.84
C ASN A 35 19.60 -1.43 6.55
N ALA A 36 20.63 -0.87 5.91
CA ALA A 36 21.34 0.29 6.43
C ALA A 36 20.37 1.48 6.61
N ARG A 37 20.64 2.33 7.61
CA ARG A 37 19.74 3.40 8.04
C ARG A 37 20.49 4.72 8.15
N PHE A 38 19.78 5.81 7.90
CA PHE A 38 20.15 7.13 8.41
C PHE A 38 19.31 7.44 9.65
N THR A 39 19.82 8.25 10.55
CA THR A 39 19.07 8.76 11.72
C THR A 39 19.35 10.24 11.83
N THR A 40 18.31 11.05 11.69
CA THR A 40 18.40 12.52 11.64
C THR A 40 17.22 13.13 12.40
N PRO A 41 17.39 14.28 13.07
CA PRO A 41 16.29 15.01 13.69
C PRO A 41 15.19 15.35 12.68
N ALA A 42 13.94 15.03 13.03
CA ALA A 42 12.78 15.35 12.19
C ALA A 42 12.70 16.84 11.82
N LYS A 43 13.03 17.73 12.76
CA LYS A 43 13.01 19.20 12.58
C LYS A 43 13.95 19.75 11.50
N GLN A 44 14.86 18.93 10.96
CA GLN A 44 15.71 19.31 9.83
C GLN A 44 15.06 19.03 8.46
N CYS A 45 13.86 18.44 8.42
CA CYS A 45 13.10 18.27 7.20
C CYS A 45 12.60 19.64 6.68
N PRO A 46 12.98 20.09 5.47
CA PRO A 46 12.64 21.43 4.97
C PRO A 46 11.16 21.61 4.64
N MET A 47 10.39 20.52 4.62
CA MET A 47 8.94 20.49 4.34
C MET A 47 8.12 20.06 5.58
N MET A 48 8.67 20.27 6.78
CA MET A 48 7.96 19.95 8.03
C MET A 48 6.69 20.80 8.17
N ALA A 49 5.57 20.15 8.47
CA ALA A 49 4.31 20.84 8.75
C ALA A 49 4.43 21.67 10.05
N PRO A 50 3.96 22.93 10.08
CA PRO A 50 3.96 23.76 11.29
C PRO A 50 3.30 23.10 12.51
N GLU A 51 2.29 22.27 12.27
CA GLU A 51 1.47 21.57 13.25
C GLU A 51 2.05 20.21 13.70
N TYR A 52 3.27 19.83 13.27
CA TYR A 52 3.89 18.54 13.60
C TYR A 52 3.91 18.23 15.11
N ASP A 53 4.26 19.23 15.94
CA ASP A 53 4.29 19.10 17.41
C ASP A 53 2.98 19.55 18.08
N ALA A 54 1.87 19.71 17.33
CA ALA A 54 0.60 20.15 17.88
C ALA A 54 0.03 19.10 18.84
N PRO A 55 -0.28 19.45 20.10
CA PRO A 55 -0.68 18.49 21.13
C PRO A 55 -2.05 17.84 20.85
N ASN A 56 -2.89 18.49 20.04
CA ASN A 56 -4.20 17.99 19.67
C ASN A 56 -4.17 17.13 18.39
N GLY A 57 -2.98 16.92 17.81
CA GLY A 57 -2.82 16.21 16.54
C GLY A 57 -3.39 16.99 15.35
N VAL A 58 -3.62 16.25 14.27
CA VAL A 58 -4.23 16.75 13.02
C VAL A 58 -5.48 15.92 12.71
N PRO A 59 -6.53 16.53 12.14
CA PRO A 59 -7.65 15.76 11.61
C PRO A 59 -7.14 14.85 10.48
N ILE A 60 -7.67 13.63 10.41
CA ILE A 60 -7.34 12.67 9.37
C ILE A 60 -8.56 12.54 8.47
N ASP A 61 -8.43 12.88 7.19
CA ASP A 61 -9.54 12.78 6.23
C ASP A 61 -9.53 11.46 5.45
N ALA A 62 -8.35 10.83 5.31
CA ALA A 62 -8.20 9.55 4.64
C ALA A 62 -7.11 8.66 5.24
N PHE A 63 -7.35 7.36 5.22
CA PHE A 63 -6.33 6.32 5.41
C PHE A 63 -6.00 5.65 4.09
N LEU A 64 -4.72 5.42 3.83
CA LEU A 64 -4.25 4.70 2.64
C LEU A 64 -3.51 3.44 3.09
N PHE A 65 -4.06 2.27 2.78
CA PHE A 65 -3.35 1.00 2.90
C PHE A 65 -2.60 0.70 1.60
N GLY A 66 -1.37 0.20 1.70
CA GLY A 66 -0.57 -0.10 0.52
C GLY A 66 0.43 -1.20 0.76
N GLY A 67 0.70 -1.98 -0.28
CA GLY A 67 1.64 -3.08 -0.28
C GLY A 67 2.28 -3.23 -1.66
N ARG A 68 3.40 -3.96 -1.74
CA ARG A 68 4.05 -4.24 -3.02
C ARG A 68 3.32 -5.39 -3.70
N ARG A 69 2.63 -5.13 -4.81
CA ARG A 69 1.90 -6.15 -5.56
C ARG A 69 2.19 -6.00 -7.05
N ALA A 70 2.87 -6.96 -7.66
CA ALA A 70 3.13 -6.92 -9.10
C ALA A 70 1.86 -7.02 -9.96
N GLY A 71 0.80 -7.67 -9.47
CA GLY A 71 -0.47 -7.82 -10.18
C GLY A 71 -1.70 -7.76 -9.27
N THR A 72 -2.88 -7.95 -9.86
CA THR A 72 -4.21 -8.03 -9.21
C THR A 72 -4.75 -6.75 -8.58
N VAL A 73 -3.93 -6.09 -7.78
CA VAL A 73 -4.32 -4.91 -7.02
C VAL A 73 -4.10 -3.66 -7.88
N PRO A 74 -5.12 -2.83 -8.13
CA PRO A 74 -5.02 -1.66 -9.00
C PRO A 74 -4.24 -0.53 -8.32
N LEU A 75 -3.90 0.51 -9.09
CA LEU A 75 -3.13 1.67 -8.62
C LEU A 75 -3.74 2.31 -7.37
N VAL A 76 -5.06 2.49 -7.36
CA VAL A 76 -5.82 2.96 -6.20
C VAL A 76 -7.27 2.49 -6.27
N TYR A 77 -7.88 2.20 -5.13
CA TYR A 77 -9.34 2.14 -4.98
C TYR A 77 -9.79 2.63 -3.61
N GLN A 78 -10.98 3.20 -3.53
CA GLN A 78 -11.65 3.58 -2.30
C GLN A 78 -12.49 2.41 -1.77
N SER A 79 -12.48 2.18 -0.45
CA SER A 79 -13.44 1.30 0.20
C SER A 79 -14.86 1.89 0.16
N ARG A 80 -15.87 1.07 0.44
CA ARG A 80 -17.28 1.47 0.33
C ARG A 80 -17.73 2.19 1.59
N ASP A 81 -17.30 1.61 2.69
CA ASP A 81 -17.55 2.06 4.04
C ASP A 81 -16.36 1.65 4.92
N TRP A 82 -16.52 1.88 6.23
CA TRP A 82 -15.52 1.60 7.24
C TRP A 82 -15.27 0.10 7.47
N ASN A 83 -16.30 -0.74 7.39
CA ASN A 83 -16.14 -2.19 7.57
C ASN A 83 -15.43 -2.80 6.38
N HIS A 84 -15.82 -2.41 5.16
CA HIS A 84 -15.11 -2.78 3.94
C HIS A 84 -13.65 -2.29 3.97
N GLY A 85 -13.40 -1.06 4.44
CA GLY A 85 -12.04 -0.54 4.58
C GLY A 85 -11.20 -1.27 5.65
N THR A 86 -11.84 -1.67 6.76
CA THR A 86 -11.21 -2.52 7.78
C THR A 86 -10.88 -3.91 7.24
N PHE A 87 -11.78 -4.49 6.44
CA PHE A 87 -11.53 -5.74 5.72
C PHE A 87 -10.34 -5.61 4.77
N VAL A 88 -10.32 -4.56 3.93
CA VAL A 88 -9.21 -4.24 3.01
C VAL A 88 -7.88 -4.14 3.76
N GLY A 89 -7.85 -3.43 4.88
CA GLY A 89 -6.68 -3.35 5.75
C GLY A 89 -6.26 -4.72 6.30
N THR A 90 -7.22 -5.56 6.69
CA THR A 90 -6.96 -6.89 7.28
C THR A 90 -6.37 -7.87 6.27
N ILE A 91 -6.80 -7.79 5.00
CA ILE A 91 -6.33 -8.67 3.93
C ILE A 91 -5.12 -8.09 3.18
N LEU A 92 -4.59 -6.94 3.62
CA LEU A 92 -3.45 -6.29 3.00
C LEU A 92 -2.32 -7.28 2.78
N SER A 93 -1.78 -7.30 1.57
CA SER A 93 -0.64 -8.14 1.22
C SER A 93 0.42 -7.36 0.49
N SER A 94 1.66 -7.80 0.69
CA SER A 94 2.85 -7.26 0.06
C SER A 94 3.80 -8.40 -0.25
N GLU A 95 4.47 -8.31 -1.39
CA GLU A 95 5.65 -9.11 -1.68
C GLU A 95 6.73 -8.85 -0.62
N THR A 96 7.37 -9.91 -0.17
CA THR A 96 8.48 -9.86 0.78
C THR A 96 9.63 -9.02 0.24
N THR A 97 10.10 -8.07 1.05
CA THR A 97 11.31 -7.27 0.78
C THR A 97 12.52 -7.89 1.48
N ALA A 98 13.72 -7.44 1.12
CA ALA A 98 14.96 -7.83 1.80
C ALA A 98 15.00 -7.47 3.30
N ALA A 99 14.06 -6.63 3.79
CA ALA A 99 13.96 -6.26 5.19
C ALA A 99 13.20 -7.30 6.06
N ALA A 100 12.45 -8.22 5.44
CA ALA A 100 11.74 -9.29 6.15
C ALA A 100 12.55 -10.60 6.09
N ALA A 101 12.61 -11.35 7.20
CA ALA A 101 13.16 -12.71 7.19
C ALA A 101 12.26 -13.61 6.31
N GLY A 102 12.79 -14.14 5.20
CA GLY A 102 12.07 -15.04 4.27
C GLY A 102 12.57 -14.96 2.83
N ALA A 103 12.02 -15.78 1.93
CA ALA A 103 12.27 -15.70 0.49
C ALA A 103 11.69 -14.41 -0.09
N VAL A 104 12.44 -13.70 -0.93
CA VAL A 104 12.03 -12.44 -1.60
C VAL A 104 11.03 -12.74 -2.73
N GLY A 105 10.01 -11.89 -2.91
CA GLY A 105 9.03 -12.00 -3.99
C GLY A 105 7.84 -12.92 -3.70
N VAL A 106 7.71 -13.42 -2.47
CA VAL A 106 6.53 -14.19 -2.04
C VAL A 106 5.48 -13.23 -1.49
N VAL A 107 4.24 -13.34 -1.97
CA VAL A 107 3.11 -12.55 -1.45
C VAL A 107 2.83 -13.00 -0.02
N ARG A 108 2.96 -12.07 0.93
CA ARG A 108 2.65 -12.27 2.35
C ARG A 108 1.54 -11.31 2.77
N ARG A 109 0.68 -11.76 3.68
CA ARG A 109 -0.32 -10.90 4.34
C ARG A 109 0.35 -10.12 5.47
N ASP A 110 0.06 -8.82 5.52
CA ASP A 110 0.53 -7.90 6.56
C ASP A 110 -0.63 -6.98 6.96
N PRO A 111 -1.58 -7.48 7.78
CA PRO A 111 -2.80 -6.76 8.15
C PRO A 111 -2.46 -5.39 8.71
N MET A 112 -3.01 -4.34 8.09
CA MET A 112 -2.81 -2.94 8.45
C MET A 112 -1.33 -2.51 8.49
N ALA A 113 -0.42 -3.25 7.84
CA ALA A 113 1.04 -3.12 7.99
C ALA A 113 1.52 -3.27 9.45
N MET A 114 0.79 -4.06 10.25
CA MET A 114 0.95 -4.18 11.69
C MET A 114 1.33 -5.59 12.13
N LEU A 115 1.50 -6.56 11.24
CA LEU A 115 1.76 -7.96 11.64
C LEU A 115 2.91 -8.14 12.66
N PRO A 116 4.06 -7.45 12.56
CA PRO A 116 5.12 -7.56 13.56
C PRO A 116 4.92 -6.64 14.79
N PHE A 117 3.84 -5.85 14.85
CA PHE A 117 3.66 -4.76 15.82
C PHE A 117 2.35 -4.82 16.62
N ILE A 118 1.38 -5.67 16.26
CA ILE A 118 0.17 -5.85 17.08
C ILE A 118 0.58 -6.41 18.45
N GLY A 119 0.40 -5.61 19.51
CA GLY A 119 0.81 -5.94 20.88
C GLY A 119 -0.17 -6.83 21.67
N TYR A 120 -1.25 -7.29 21.03
CA TYR A 120 -2.29 -8.14 21.62
C TYR A 120 -2.88 -9.08 20.56
N ASN A 121 -4.02 -9.73 20.83
CA ASN A 121 -4.61 -10.64 19.87
C ASN A 121 -5.07 -9.89 18.59
N ALA A 122 -4.68 -10.37 17.42
CA ALA A 122 -4.99 -9.71 16.15
C ALA A 122 -6.50 -9.65 15.83
N ALA A 123 -7.30 -10.62 16.28
CA ALA A 123 -8.75 -10.57 16.10
C ALA A 123 -9.37 -9.45 16.93
N ASP A 124 -8.92 -9.29 18.18
CA ASP A 124 -9.34 -8.19 19.05
C ASP A 124 -8.89 -6.84 18.46
N TYR A 125 -7.74 -6.79 17.78
CA TYR A 125 -7.24 -5.59 17.09
C TYR A 125 -8.15 -5.16 15.94
N VAL A 126 -8.55 -6.11 15.08
CA VAL A 126 -9.50 -5.82 14.00
C VAL A 126 -10.87 -5.47 14.58
N GLN A 127 -11.32 -6.16 15.63
CA GLN A 127 -12.58 -5.83 16.29
C GLN A 127 -12.58 -4.39 16.85
N HIS A 128 -11.43 -3.90 17.32
CA HIS A 128 -11.28 -2.52 17.75
C HIS A 128 -11.54 -1.54 16.60
N TRP A 129 -11.00 -1.78 15.40
CA TRP A 129 -11.31 -0.99 14.21
C TRP A 129 -12.82 -0.99 13.90
N ILE A 130 -13.47 -2.14 13.92
CA ILE A 130 -14.93 -2.24 13.72
C ILE A 130 -15.70 -1.41 14.76
N ASN A 131 -15.26 -1.45 16.03
CA ASN A 131 -15.92 -0.72 17.12
C ASN A 131 -15.77 0.81 16.97
N ILE A 132 -14.64 1.30 16.43
CA ILE A 132 -14.48 2.73 16.08
C ILE A 132 -15.58 3.15 15.11
N GLY A 133 -15.80 2.33 14.07
CA GLY A 133 -16.84 2.54 13.05
C GLY A 133 -18.24 2.67 13.65
N LYS A 134 -18.61 1.72 14.52
CA LYS A 134 -19.89 1.71 15.23
C LYS A 134 -20.10 2.93 16.13
N THR A 135 -19.03 3.50 16.66
CA THR A 135 -19.10 4.59 17.64
C THR A 135 -19.31 5.96 16.98
N HIS A 136 -18.68 6.21 15.82
CA HIS A 136 -18.62 7.55 15.23
C HIS A 136 -19.57 7.75 14.03
N GLY A 137 -20.09 6.66 13.45
CA GLY A 137 -20.89 6.73 12.22
C GLY A 137 -20.06 7.12 11.00
N GLU A 138 -20.58 6.88 9.79
CA GLU A 138 -19.79 7.03 8.55
C GLU A 138 -19.36 8.46 8.22
N GLU A 139 -20.11 9.46 8.65
CA GLU A 139 -19.82 10.88 8.41
C GLU A 139 -18.65 11.39 9.27
N GLY A 140 -18.44 10.79 10.45
CA GLY A 140 -17.36 11.16 11.36
C GLY A 140 -16.04 10.43 11.13
N LEU A 141 -15.96 9.57 10.10
CA LEU A 141 -14.83 8.69 9.86
C LEU A 141 -14.04 9.08 8.60
N PRO A 142 -12.69 8.96 8.64
CA PRO A 142 -11.87 9.10 7.44
C PRO A 142 -12.25 8.07 6.38
N LYS A 143 -12.16 8.42 5.10
CA LYS A 143 -12.35 7.45 4.02
C LYS A 143 -11.12 6.56 3.89
N ILE A 144 -11.32 5.27 3.59
CA ILE A 144 -10.22 4.31 3.46
C ILE A 144 -9.97 4.03 1.98
N PHE A 145 -8.70 4.04 1.60
CA PHE A 145 -8.23 3.74 0.26
C PHE A 145 -7.18 2.64 0.33
N GLN A 146 -7.04 1.91 -0.77
CA GLN A 146 -5.95 1.00 -1.01
C GLN A 146 -5.16 1.52 -2.22
N VAL A 147 -3.83 1.49 -2.13
CA VAL A 147 -2.91 1.92 -3.21
C VAL A 147 -1.89 0.83 -3.54
N ASN A 148 -1.50 0.75 -4.80
CA ASN A 148 -0.42 -0.12 -5.27
C ASN A 148 0.48 0.58 -6.30
N TRP A 149 1.63 1.06 -5.84
CA TRP A 149 2.65 1.70 -6.68
C TRP A 149 3.51 0.72 -7.48
N PHE A 150 3.33 -0.58 -7.25
CA PHE A 150 4.29 -1.61 -7.68
C PHE A 150 3.71 -2.56 -8.73
N ARG A 151 2.52 -2.26 -9.26
CA ARG A 151 1.91 -3.02 -10.35
C ARG A 151 2.83 -3.01 -11.57
N LYS A 152 2.93 -4.17 -12.21
CA LYS A 152 3.74 -4.38 -13.40
C LYS A 152 2.87 -4.82 -14.58
N ASP A 153 3.32 -4.49 -15.78
CA ASP A 153 2.76 -5.01 -17.01
C ASP A 153 3.25 -6.44 -17.30
N GLU A 154 2.77 -7.02 -18.40
CA GLU A 154 3.17 -8.34 -18.88
C GLU A 154 4.68 -8.46 -19.18
N ASN A 155 5.36 -7.33 -19.41
CA ASN A 155 6.80 -7.26 -19.64
C ASN A 155 7.61 -7.06 -18.33
N GLY A 156 6.95 -7.04 -17.18
CA GLY A 156 7.57 -6.84 -15.87
C GLY A 156 7.98 -5.39 -15.57
N LYS A 157 7.54 -4.42 -16.37
CA LYS A 157 7.79 -2.98 -16.16
C LYS A 157 6.72 -2.40 -15.25
N PHE A 158 7.10 -1.44 -14.39
CA PHE A 158 6.12 -0.73 -13.57
C PHE A 158 5.16 0.07 -14.45
N VAL A 159 3.86 -0.05 -14.18
CA VAL A 159 2.80 0.66 -14.93
C VAL A 159 2.62 2.10 -14.47
N TRP A 160 3.17 2.45 -13.31
CA TRP A 160 3.10 3.78 -12.73
C TRP A 160 4.51 4.27 -12.34
N PRO A 161 4.88 5.53 -12.63
CA PRO A 161 6.23 6.05 -12.38
C PRO A 161 6.61 6.13 -10.89
N GLY A 162 5.64 6.31 -9.99
CA GLY A 162 5.88 6.32 -8.56
C GLY A 162 6.51 7.61 -8.05
N PHE A 163 7.16 7.54 -6.88
CA PHE A 163 7.87 8.66 -6.25
C PHE A 163 7.04 9.95 -6.17
N GLY A 164 7.52 11.05 -6.77
CA GLY A 164 6.82 12.34 -6.77
C GLY A 164 5.49 12.30 -7.50
N ASP A 165 5.34 11.44 -8.52
CA ASP A 165 4.10 11.34 -9.30
C ASP A 165 2.96 10.66 -8.55
N ASN A 166 3.24 10.03 -7.41
CA ASN A 166 2.18 9.55 -6.50
C ASN A 166 1.27 10.69 -6.01
N VAL A 167 1.73 11.95 -6.06
CA VAL A 167 0.89 13.12 -5.76
C VAL A 167 -0.38 13.18 -6.63
N ARG A 168 -0.35 12.63 -7.84
CA ARG A 168 -1.50 12.60 -8.77
C ARG A 168 -2.60 11.66 -8.27
N VAL A 169 -2.21 10.57 -7.63
CA VAL A 169 -3.15 9.66 -6.96
C VAL A 169 -3.69 10.28 -5.67
N LEU A 170 -2.84 10.97 -4.90
CA LEU A 170 -3.29 11.72 -3.73
C LEU A 170 -4.27 12.84 -4.11
N LYS A 171 -4.06 13.49 -5.26
CA LYS A 171 -5.02 14.44 -5.83
C LYS A 171 -6.37 13.76 -6.10
N TRP A 172 -6.39 12.58 -6.71
CA TRP A 172 -7.64 11.85 -6.92
C TRP A 172 -8.32 11.47 -5.60
N VAL A 173 -7.56 11.07 -4.58
CA VAL A 173 -8.09 10.82 -3.22
C VAL A 173 -8.78 12.08 -2.67
N ILE A 174 -8.16 13.26 -2.80
CA ILE A 174 -8.75 14.53 -2.39
C ILE A 174 -10.00 14.85 -3.23
N ASP A 175 -9.95 14.67 -4.55
CA ASP A 175 -11.10 14.91 -5.42
C ASP A 175 -12.28 13.98 -5.07
N ARG A 176 -12.02 12.74 -4.61
CA ARG A 176 -13.05 11.83 -4.07
C ARG A 176 -13.66 12.34 -2.76
N LEU A 177 -12.84 12.87 -1.85
CA LEU A 177 -13.32 13.46 -0.59
C LEU A 177 -14.17 14.71 -0.84
N GLU A 178 -13.81 15.51 -1.84
CA GLU A 178 -14.49 16.77 -2.19
C GLU A 178 -15.66 16.58 -3.18
N GLY A 179 -15.95 15.36 -3.62
CA GLY A 179 -17.02 15.06 -4.59
C GLY A 179 -16.75 15.55 -6.01
N LYS A 180 -15.48 15.75 -6.38
CA LYS A 180 -15.00 16.19 -7.69
C LYS A 180 -14.62 15.04 -8.63
N ALA A 181 -14.40 13.85 -8.10
CA ALA A 181 -14.22 12.61 -8.86
C ALA A 181 -15.37 11.65 -8.51
N GLU A 182 -15.90 10.94 -9.50
CA GLU A 182 -16.99 9.96 -9.31
C GLU A 182 -16.43 8.56 -9.04
N GLY A 183 -15.38 8.19 -9.78
CA GLY A 183 -14.89 6.82 -9.86
C GLY A 183 -15.86 5.88 -10.58
N VAL A 184 -15.51 4.60 -10.57
CA VAL A 184 -16.30 3.47 -11.09
C VAL A 184 -16.39 2.38 -10.04
N GLU A 185 -17.61 1.89 -9.80
CA GLU A 185 -17.84 0.74 -8.93
C GLU A 185 -17.29 -0.53 -9.58
N THR A 186 -16.47 -1.25 -8.83
CA THR A 186 -15.88 -2.54 -9.21
C THR A 186 -16.07 -3.53 -8.07
N PRO A 187 -15.89 -4.85 -8.27
CA PRO A 187 -16.03 -5.81 -7.16
C PRO A 187 -15.22 -5.50 -5.89
N VAL A 188 -14.10 -4.77 -6.02
CA VAL A 188 -13.16 -4.50 -4.93
C VAL A 188 -13.32 -3.13 -4.29
N GLY A 189 -14.14 -2.25 -4.88
CA GLY A 189 -14.35 -0.88 -4.39
C GLY A 189 -14.55 0.10 -5.54
N ILE A 190 -14.38 1.39 -5.23
CA ILE A 190 -14.51 2.47 -6.21
C ILE A 190 -13.13 2.78 -6.76
N MET A 191 -12.94 2.59 -8.07
CA MET A 191 -11.67 2.85 -8.75
C MET A 191 -11.75 4.14 -9.57
N PRO A 192 -10.63 4.84 -9.85
CA PRO A 192 -10.64 5.97 -10.77
C PRO A 192 -11.05 5.51 -12.17
N LYS A 193 -11.78 6.35 -12.89
CA LYS A 193 -11.80 6.25 -14.36
C LYS A 193 -10.42 6.71 -14.88
N PRO A 194 -9.87 6.15 -15.98
CA PRO A 194 -8.56 6.57 -16.49
C PRO A 194 -8.44 8.10 -16.68
N GLU A 195 -9.51 8.75 -17.14
CA GLU A 195 -9.58 10.19 -17.35
C GLU A 195 -9.65 11.05 -16.07
N GLU A 196 -9.90 10.44 -14.91
CA GLU A 196 -9.88 11.14 -13.62
C GLU A 196 -8.47 11.30 -13.03
N LEU A 197 -7.47 10.61 -13.61
CA LEU A 197 -6.08 10.76 -13.20
C LEU A 197 -5.40 11.85 -14.04
N ASP A 198 -4.84 12.85 -13.36
CA ASP A 198 -3.99 13.84 -14.01
C ASP A 198 -2.65 13.21 -14.40
N VAL A 199 -2.49 12.92 -15.69
CA VAL A 199 -1.26 12.39 -16.29
C VAL A 199 -0.50 13.44 -17.10
N THR A 200 -0.84 14.73 -16.93
CA THR A 200 -0.20 15.83 -17.67
C THR A 200 1.30 15.83 -17.40
N GLY A 201 2.08 15.78 -18.49
CA GLY A 201 3.54 15.77 -18.43
C GLY A 201 4.17 14.40 -18.12
N LEU A 202 3.38 13.33 -18.01
CA LEU A 202 3.89 11.97 -17.96
C LEU A 202 4.02 11.39 -19.37
N ASP A 203 5.09 10.62 -19.60
CA ASP A 203 5.26 9.80 -20.81
C ASP A 203 4.51 8.46 -20.65
N LEU A 204 3.18 8.56 -20.52
CA LEU A 204 2.28 7.41 -20.41
C LEU A 204 1.26 7.42 -21.54
N THR A 205 1.08 6.28 -22.21
CA THR A 205 0.00 6.11 -23.18
C THR A 205 -1.35 5.92 -22.46
N PRO A 206 -2.49 6.23 -23.10
CA PRO A 206 -3.81 5.96 -22.54
C PRO A 206 -3.99 4.51 -22.08
N GLU A 207 -3.41 3.55 -22.81
CA GLU A 207 -3.44 2.13 -22.47
C GLU A 207 -2.68 1.85 -21.18
N GLN A 208 -1.52 2.46 -20.95
CA GLN A 208 -0.76 2.29 -19.71
C GLN A 208 -1.52 2.84 -18.50
N VAL A 209 -2.20 3.97 -18.66
CA VAL A 209 -3.07 4.53 -17.61
C VAL A 209 -4.23 3.60 -17.32
N ALA A 210 -4.89 3.08 -18.37
CA ALA A 210 -5.97 2.11 -18.22
C ALA A 210 -5.50 0.83 -17.50
N THR A 211 -4.34 0.28 -17.86
CA THR A 211 -3.73 -0.87 -17.18
C THR A 211 -3.44 -0.59 -15.71
N ALA A 212 -2.98 0.62 -15.37
CA ALA A 212 -2.70 0.98 -13.97
C ALA A 212 -3.97 0.90 -13.10
N VAL A 213 -5.12 1.30 -13.65
CA VAL A 213 -6.42 1.34 -12.96
C VAL A 213 -7.36 0.21 -13.38
N GLU A 214 -6.86 -0.84 -14.00
CA GLU A 214 -7.69 -1.96 -14.46
C GLU A 214 -8.10 -2.89 -13.30
N TYR A 215 -9.35 -3.35 -13.32
CA TYR A 215 -9.81 -4.43 -12.44
C TYR A 215 -9.44 -5.81 -13.03
N ASP A 216 -8.57 -6.54 -12.34
CA ASP A 216 -8.11 -7.88 -12.74
C ASP A 216 -8.99 -8.98 -12.12
N GLU A 217 -10.07 -9.34 -12.82
CA GLU A 217 -11.04 -10.34 -12.35
C GLU A 217 -10.39 -11.70 -12.04
N ALA A 218 -9.49 -12.17 -12.91
CA ALA A 218 -8.82 -13.46 -12.74
C ALA A 218 -7.89 -13.44 -11.53
N GLY A 219 -7.12 -12.36 -11.35
CA GLY A 219 -6.30 -12.14 -10.18
C GLY A 219 -7.11 -12.16 -8.89
N TRP A 220 -8.26 -11.47 -8.85
CA TRP A 220 -9.11 -11.44 -7.67
C TRP A 220 -9.78 -12.78 -7.36
N LYS A 221 -10.15 -13.57 -8.37
CA LYS A 221 -10.59 -14.97 -8.16
C LYS A 221 -9.48 -15.81 -7.53
N ASN A 222 -8.23 -15.62 -7.96
CA ASN A 222 -7.07 -16.31 -7.40
C ASN A 222 -6.71 -15.83 -5.98
N GLU A 223 -7.08 -14.60 -5.60
CA GLU A 223 -6.90 -14.10 -4.23
C GLU A 223 -7.88 -14.73 -3.24
N ILE A 224 -9.08 -15.17 -3.66
CA ILE A 224 -10.13 -15.67 -2.76
C ILE A 224 -9.63 -16.81 -1.85
N PRO A 225 -9.03 -17.91 -2.36
CA PRO A 225 -8.52 -18.98 -1.50
C PRO A 225 -7.41 -18.50 -0.55
N MET A 226 -6.58 -17.56 -0.99
CA MET A 226 -5.50 -17.00 -0.18
C MET A 226 -6.03 -16.07 0.94
N ILE A 227 -7.14 -15.37 0.69
CA ILE A 227 -7.84 -14.59 1.71
C ILE A 227 -8.53 -15.53 2.70
N GLU A 228 -9.17 -16.59 2.22
CA GLU A 228 -9.81 -17.60 3.07
C GLU A 228 -8.82 -18.26 4.03
N GLU A 229 -7.68 -18.74 3.51
CA GLU A 229 -6.61 -19.31 4.33
C GLU A 229 -6.10 -18.30 5.37
N TRP A 230 -5.96 -17.03 4.97
CA TRP A 230 -5.51 -15.97 5.86
C TRP A 230 -6.51 -15.68 6.99
N LEU A 231 -7.78 -15.50 6.64
CA LEU A 231 -8.84 -15.24 7.63
C LEU A 231 -9.05 -16.44 8.55
N GLY A 232 -8.81 -17.67 8.06
CA GLY A 232 -8.80 -18.89 8.87
C GLY A 232 -7.83 -18.84 10.06
N LYS A 233 -6.73 -18.06 9.97
CA LYS A 233 -5.76 -17.90 11.08
C LYS A 233 -6.32 -17.15 12.28
N PHE A 234 -7.40 -16.40 12.11
CA PHE A 234 -8.12 -15.74 13.21
C PHE A 234 -9.00 -16.72 14.00
N GLY A 235 -9.28 -17.90 13.43
CA GLY A 235 -10.11 -18.93 14.04
C GLY A 235 -11.52 -18.43 14.41
N GLU A 236 -12.04 -18.93 15.52
CA GLU A 236 -13.40 -18.59 15.98
C GLU A 236 -13.57 -17.11 16.35
N LYS A 237 -12.46 -16.39 16.60
CA LYS A 237 -12.48 -14.97 16.98
C LYS A 237 -12.60 -14.02 15.78
N LEU A 238 -12.58 -14.50 14.55
CA LEU A 238 -12.77 -13.66 13.37
C LEU A 238 -14.10 -12.88 13.49
N PRO A 239 -14.08 -11.52 13.48
CA PRO A 239 -15.29 -10.72 13.58
C PRO A 239 -16.30 -11.05 12.48
N GLN A 240 -17.58 -11.00 12.81
CA GLN A 240 -18.65 -11.34 11.86
C GLN A 240 -18.65 -10.40 10.65
N GLU A 241 -18.37 -9.11 10.88
CA GLU A 241 -18.30 -8.10 9.84
C GLU A 241 -17.23 -8.41 8.79
N LEU A 242 -16.09 -8.99 9.20
CA LEU A 242 -15.07 -9.43 8.24
C LEU A 242 -15.49 -10.67 7.44
N LYS A 243 -16.24 -11.59 8.06
CA LYS A 243 -16.82 -12.74 7.36
C LYS A 243 -17.82 -12.26 6.32
N ASP A 244 -18.68 -11.32 6.69
CA ASP A 244 -19.69 -10.76 5.80
C ASP A 244 -19.05 -10.01 4.62
N GLU A 245 -18.00 -9.22 4.88
CA GLU A 245 -17.22 -8.57 3.81
C GLU A 245 -16.55 -9.59 2.88
N PHE A 246 -16.00 -10.67 3.41
CA PHE A 246 -15.40 -11.73 2.60
C PHE A 246 -16.44 -12.46 1.73
N GLU A 247 -17.59 -12.83 2.29
CA GLU A 247 -18.70 -13.41 1.53
C GLU A 247 -19.23 -12.44 0.46
N GLY A 248 -19.30 -11.15 0.79
CA GLY A 248 -19.64 -10.08 -0.14
C GLY A 248 -18.64 -10.00 -1.30
N LEU A 249 -17.34 -10.05 -1.01
CA LEU A 249 -16.29 -10.06 -2.02
C LEU A 249 -16.43 -11.27 -2.95
N LYS A 250 -16.59 -12.49 -2.40
CA LYS A 250 -16.79 -13.71 -3.21
C LYS A 250 -17.94 -13.56 -4.20
N LYS A 251 -19.09 -13.09 -3.73
CA LYS A 251 -20.28 -12.83 -4.57
C LYS A 251 -20.00 -11.80 -5.67
N ARG A 252 -19.33 -10.69 -5.35
CA ARG A 252 -19.00 -9.63 -6.33
C ARG A 252 -17.98 -10.09 -7.37
N VAL A 253 -17.03 -10.94 -6.99
CA VAL A 253 -16.00 -11.50 -7.87
C VAL A 253 -16.53 -12.71 -8.67
N GLY A 254 -17.63 -13.32 -8.24
CA GLY A 254 -18.22 -14.50 -8.88
C GLY A 254 -17.43 -15.79 -8.60
N ALA A 255 -16.97 -15.95 -7.36
CA ALA A 255 -16.20 -17.09 -6.86
C ALA A 255 -16.96 -17.88 -5.79
#